data_AF-A0A7C4NDX6-F1
#
_entry.id   AF-A0A7C4NDX6-F1
#
_cell.length_a   1.000
_cell.length_b   1.000
_cell.length_c   1.000
_cell.angle_alpha   90.00
_cell.angle_beta   90.00
_cell.angle_gamma   90.00
#
_symmetry.space_group_name_H-M   'P 1'
#
loop_
_entity.id
_entity.type
_entity.pdbx_description
1 polymer ?
#
loop_
_entity_poly.entity_id
_entity_poly.type
_entity_poly.pdbx_seq_one_letter_code
_entity_poly.pdbx_strand_id
1 'polypeptide(L)'
;MSQVLEFVRNLIVTVWSFDGVKFIVGHVVLNVIVAVAAALKTKTFSLSKIGDFFASKLMPYVIVYFGAKLLGDSIGIMALAPLAWGVITATLLGDLVDSLAQLGLQLPESIRQFVVKGLNSKS
;
A
#
# COMPACT_ATOMS: atom_id res chain seq x y z
N MET A 1 -25.98 14.10 15.78
CA MET A 1 -25.16 12.89 15.49
C MET A 1 -25.21 12.47 14.02
N SER A 2 -26.14 12.98 13.18
CA SER A 2 -26.26 12.67 11.75
C SER A 2 -25.19 13.32 10.85
N GLN A 3 -24.86 14.61 11.05
CA GLN A 3 -23.91 15.33 10.17
C GLN A 3 -22.49 14.76 10.17
N VAL A 4 -21.97 14.36 11.34
CA VAL A 4 -20.61 13.77 11.44
C VAL A 4 -20.54 12.45 10.67
N LEU A 5 -21.60 11.64 10.75
CA LEU A 5 -21.67 10.33 10.11
C LEU A 5 -21.78 10.46 8.58
N GLU A 6 -22.56 11.44 8.10
CA GLU A 6 -22.64 11.79 6.68
C GLU A 6 -21.32 12.35 6.14
N PHE A 7 -20.65 13.21 6.89
CA PHE A 7 -19.32 13.71 6.53
C PHE A 7 -18.31 12.58 6.38
N VAL A 8 -18.23 11.69 7.37
CA VAL A 8 -17.34 10.52 7.33
C VAL A 8 -17.69 9.60 6.16
N ARG A 9 -18.99 9.33 5.93
CA ARG A 9 -19.45 8.53 4.79
C ARG A 9 -19.03 9.15 3.46
N ASN A 10 -19.25 10.44 3.28
CA ASN A 10 -18.89 11.15 2.05
C ASN A 10 -17.38 11.13 1.82
N LEU A 11 -16.57 11.36 2.86
CA LEU A 11 -15.12 11.22 2.76
C LEU A 11 -14.70 9.82 2.32
N ILE A 12 -15.26 8.77 2.92
CA ILE A 12 -14.95 7.39 2.55
C ILE A 12 -15.31 7.14 1.08
N VAL A 13 -16.50 7.55 0.64
CA VAL A 13 -16.95 7.39 -0.77
C VAL A 13 -16.04 8.16 -1.73
N THR A 14 -15.66 9.39 -1.38
CA THR A 14 -14.75 10.21 -2.20
C THR A 14 -13.37 9.57 -2.30
N VAL A 15 -12.77 9.17 -1.18
CA VAL A 15 -11.47 8.48 -1.15
C VAL A 15 -11.53 7.18 -1.97
N TRP A 16 -12.62 6.42 -1.84
CA TRP A 16 -12.82 5.17 -2.56
C TRP A 16 -13.08 5.36 -4.06
N SER A 17 -13.45 6.56 -4.50
CA SER A 17 -13.68 6.84 -5.93
C SER A 17 -12.38 6.85 -6.74
N PHE A 18 -11.23 7.10 -6.10
CA PHE A 18 -9.92 7.13 -6.77
C PHE A 18 -9.39 5.72 -7.05
N ASP A 19 -9.15 5.40 -8.32
CA ASP A 19 -8.64 4.07 -8.73
C ASP A 19 -7.27 3.75 -8.11
N GLY A 20 -6.42 4.76 -7.92
CA GLY A 20 -5.14 4.58 -7.22
C GLY A 20 -5.31 4.13 -5.76
N VAL A 21 -6.36 4.56 -5.06
CA VAL A 21 -6.65 4.08 -3.70
C VAL A 21 -7.07 2.61 -3.73
N LYS A 22 -7.97 2.23 -4.65
CA LYS A 22 -8.39 0.83 -4.82
C LYS A 22 -7.18 -0.08 -5.09
N PHE A 23 -6.24 0.38 -5.93
CA PHE A 23 -5.02 -0.35 -6.23
C PHE A 23 -4.12 -0.52 -4.99
N ILE A 24 -3.89 0.56 -4.23
CA ILE A 24 -3.09 0.52 -2.98
C ILE A 24 -3.72 -0.44 -1.98
N VAL A 25 -5.03 -0.35 -1.78
CA VAL A 25 -5.78 -1.24 -0.88
C VAL A 25 -5.64 -2.69 -1.32
N GLY A 26 -5.82 -2.98 -2.61
CA GLY A 26 -5.64 -4.33 -3.17
C GLY A 26 -4.23 -4.88 -2.94
N HIS A 27 -3.19 -4.08 -3.17
CA HIS A 27 -1.80 -4.47 -2.89
C HIS A 27 -1.55 -4.74 -1.40
N VAL A 28 -2.09 -3.92 -0.51
CA VAL A 28 -1.95 -4.14 0.93
C VAL A 28 -2.66 -5.41 1.36
N VAL A 29 -3.87 -5.69 0.86
CA VAL A 29 -4.59 -6.93 1.16
C VAL A 29 -3.80 -8.15 0.67
N LEU A 30 -3.23 -8.09 -0.54
CA LEU A 30 -2.37 -9.15 -1.06
C LEU A 30 -1.14 -9.36 -0.16
N ASN A 31 -0.46 -8.28 0.22
CA ASN A 31 0.66 -8.33 1.16
C ASN A 31 0.29 -8.98 2.48
N VAL A 32 -0.87 -8.66 3.03
CA VAL A 32 -1.36 -9.28 4.26
C VAL A 32 -1.56 -10.78 4.05
N ILE A 33 -2.23 -11.21 2.98
CA ILE A 33 -2.46 -12.64 2.71
C ILE A 33 -1.13 -13.40 2.63
N VAL A 34 -0.14 -12.86 1.92
CA VAL A 34 1.17 -13.49 1.78
C VAL A 34 1.96 -13.48 3.09
N ALA A 35 1.95 -12.36 3.82
CA ALA A 35 2.60 -12.26 5.13
C ALA A 35 1.96 -13.21 6.16
N VAL A 36 0.64 -13.39 6.11
CA VAL A 36 -0.09 -14.37 6.94
C VAL A 36 0.34 -15.79 6.57
N ALA A 37 0.40 -16.12 5.27
CA ALA A 37 0.88 -17.42 4.82
C ALA A 37 2.34 -17.67 5.28
N ALA A 38 3.21 -16.67 5.17
CA ALA A 38 4.59 -16.72 5.65
C ALA A 38 4.64 -16.98 7.16
N ALA A 39 3.89 -16.20 7.95
CA ALA A 39 3.84 -16.31 9.41
C ALA A 39 3.27 -17.65 9.89
N LEU A 40 2.32 -18.25 9.15
CA LEU A 40 1.80 -19.58 9.42
C LEU A 40 2.88 -20.64 9.18
N LYS A 41 3.63 -20.54 8.07
CA LYS A 41 4.75 -21.46 7.75
C LYS A 41 5.86 -21.36 8.80
N THR A 42 6.18 -20.17 9.29
CA THR A 42 7.22 -19.93 10.30
C THR A 42 6.73 -20.09 11.74
N LYS A 43 5.45 -20.42 11.96
CA LYS A 43 4.80 -20.53 13.28
C LYS A 43 4.87 -19.25 14.13
N THR A 44 4.99 -18.10 13.49
CA THR A 44 5.01 -16.77 14.15
C THR A 44 3.69 -16.01 14.00
N PHE A 45 2.65 -16.69 13.52
CA PHE A 45 1.35 -16.08 13.25
C PHE A 45 0.69 -15.54 14.52
N SER A 46 0.23 -14.29 14.44
CA SER A 46 -0.48 -13.61 15.52
C SER A 46 -1.54 -12.72 14.90
N LEU A 47 -2.81 -13.00 15.21
CA LEU A 47 -3.95 -12.28 14.63
C LEU A 47 -3.94 -10.79 14.98
N SER A 48 -3.47 -10.44 16.17
CA SER A 48 -3.31 -9.06 16.63
C SER A 48 -2.35 -8.26 15.75
N LYS A 49 -1.31 -8.92 15.19
CA LYS A 49 -0.38 -8.25 14.27
C LYS A 49 -1.00 -7.92 12.91
N ILE A 50 -2.12 -8.55 12.53
CA ILE A 50 -2.81 -8.25 11.26
C ILE A 50 -3.51 -6.89 11.36
N GLY A 51 -4.24 -6.65 12.44
CA GLY A 51 -4.90 -5.36 12.68
C GLY A 51 -3.90 -4.22 12.77
N ASP A 52 -2.82 -4.43 13.51
CA ASP A 52 -1.71 -3.47 13.62
C ASP A 52 -1.04 -3.23 12.27
N PHE A 53 -0.90 -4.26 11.43
CA PHE A 53 -0.35 -4.12 10.08
C PHE A 53 -1.26 -3.25 9.19
N PHE A 54 -2.57 -3.48 9.20
CA PHE A 54 -3.50 -2.61 8.46
C PHE A 54 -3.42 -1.16 8.95
N ALA A 55 -3.45 -0.92 10.27
CA ALA A 55 -3.37 0.43 10.81
C ALA A 55 -2.02 1.11 10.55
N SER A 56 -0.91 0.37 10.63
CA SER A 56 0.45 0.92 10.49
C SER A 56 0.94 1.03 9.03
N LYS A 57 0.37 0.25 8.11
CA LYS A 57 0.78 0.24 6.69
C LYS A 57 -0.30 0.83 5.78
N LEU A 58 -1.55 0.37 5.86
CA LEU A 58 -2.63 0.83 4.95
C LEU A 58 -2.93 2.31 5.16
N MET A 59 -3.19 2.71 6.41
CA MET A 59 -3.66 4.07 6.72
C MET A 59 -2.65 5.14 6.29
N PRO A 60 -1.34 5.03 6.59
CA PRO A 60 -0.37 6.02 6.12
C PRO A 60 -0.29 6.10 4.59
N TYR A 61 -0.31 4.98 3.87
CA TYR A 61 -0.24 4.99 2.41
C TYR A 61 -1.48 5.62 1.76
N VAL A 62 -2.67 5.31 2.27
CA VAL A 62 -3.92 5.91 1.79
C VAL A 62 -3.93 7.43 2.08
N ILE A 63 -3.50 7.84 3.28
CA ILE A 63 -3.40 9.27 3.66
C ILE A 63 -2.40 10.00 2.75
N VAL A 64 -1.21 9.44 2.51
CA VAL A 64 -0.18 10.07 1.68
C VAL A 64 -0.65 10.21 0.23
N TYR A 65 -1.22 9.16 -0.36
CA TYR A 65 -1.72 9.23 -1.74
C TYR A 65 -2.90 10.20 -1.88
N PHE A 66 -3.87 10.12 -0.98
CA PHE A 66 -5.04 11.00 -0.99
C PHE A 66 -4.65 12.47 -0.75
N GLY A 67 -3.76 12.72 0.21
CA GLY A 67 -3.19 14.04 0.47
C GLY A 67 -2.43 14.57 -0.75
N ALA A 68 -1.59 13.75 -1.39
CA ALA A 68 -0.90 14.13 -2.62
C ALA A 68 -1.85 14.45 -3.77
N LYS A 69 -3.00 13.77 -3.86
CA LYS A 69 -4.03 14.03 -4.86
C LYS A 69 -4.77 15.34 -4.60
N LEU A 70 -5.24 15.57 -3.38
CA LEU A 70 -5.91 16.81 -2.99
C LEU A 70 -4.98 18.03 -3.11
N LEU A 71 -3.73 17.90 -2.68
CA LEU A 71 -2.73 18.95 -2.80
C LEU A 71 -2.39 19.18 -4.29
N GLY A 72 -2.10 18.12 -5.05
CA GLY A 72 -1.81 18.25 -6.47
C GLY A 72 -2.92 18.94 -7.26
N ASP A 73 -4.19 18.67 -6.92
CA ASP A 73 -5.34 19.31 -7.57
C ASP A 73 -5.57 20.75 -7.10
N SER A 74 -5.19 21.11 -5.86
CA SER A 74 -5.36 22.47 -5.32
C SER A 74 -4.22 23.44 -5.65
N ILE A 75 -2.97 22.96 -5.72
CA ILE A 75 -1.80 23.79 -6.08
C ILE A 75 -1.34 23.59 -7.54
N GLY A 76 -2.11 22.83 -8.34
CA GLY A 76 -1.86 22.62 -9.78
C GLY A 76 -0.68 21.69 -10.11
N ILE A 77 -0.07 21.05 -9.10
CA ILE A 77 1.05 20.12 -9.31
C ILE A 77 0.50 18.70 -9.49
N MET A 78 0.05 18.41 -10.71
CA MET A 78 -0.55 17.12 -11.07
C MET A 78 0.41 15.92 -10.93
N ALA A 79 1.73 16.17 -10.82
CA ALA A 79 2.75 15.13 -10.65
C ALA A 79 2.82 14.54 -9.23
N LEU A 80 2.26 15.20 -8.21
CA LEU A 80 2.37 14.73 -6.82
C LEU A 80 1.72 13.37 -6.58
N ALA A 81 0.50 13.18 -7.10
CA ALA A 81 -0.24 11.93 -6.97
C ALA A 81 0.46 10.73 -7.65
N PRO A 82 0.90 10.80 -8.93
CA PRO A 82 1.60 9.68 -9.55
C PRO A 82 2.97 9.39 -8.91
N LEU A 83 3.69 10.41 -8.40
CA LEU A 83 4.93 10.19 -7.66
C LEU A 83 4.69 9.46 -6.34
N ALA A 84 3.70 9.90 -5.55
CA ALA A 84 3.30 9.24 -4.31
C ALA A 84 2.88 7.78 -4.59
N TRP A 85 2.08 7.56 -5.64
CA TRP A 85 1.67 6.23 -6.05
C TRP A 85 2.86 5.32 -6.41
N GLY A 86 3.84 5.83 -7.16
CA GLY A 86 5.04 5.07 -7.53
C GLY A 86 5.85 4.62 -6.31
N VAL A 87 6.08 5.54 -5.35
CA VAL A 87 6.82 5.24 -4.11
C VAL A 87 6.08 4.23 -3.24
N ILE A 88 4.76 4.40 -3.06
CA ILE A 88 3.93 3.48 -2.29
C ILE A 88 3.94 2.09 -2.93
N THR A 89 3.75 2.01 -4.25
CA THR A 89 3.74 0.74 -4.98
C THR A 89 5.08 0.02 -4.87
N ALA A 90 6.19 0.72 -5.03
CA ALA A 90 7.52 0.12 -4.87
C ALA A 90 7.76 -0.44 -3.46
N THR A 91 7.30 0.29 -2.44
CA THR A 91 7.42 -0.16 -1.03
C THR A 91 6.56 -1.39 -0.77
N LEU A 92 5.31 -1.40 -1.26
CA LEU A 92 4.40 -2.54 -1.13
C LEU A 92 4.92 -3.77 -1.88
N LEU A 93 5.52 -3.59 -3.06
CA LEU A 93 6.17 -4.68 -3.77
C LEU A 93 7.37 -5.23 -2.98
N GLY A 94 8.18 -4.37 -2.34
CA GLY A 94 9.27 -4.80 -1.46
C GLY A 94 8.77 -5.70 -0.32
N ASP A 95 7.75 -5.24 0.42
CA ASP A 95 7.14 -6.02 1.51
C ASP A 95 6.60 -7.39 1.01
N LEU A 96 6.07 -7.44 -0.22
CA LEU A 96 5.60 -8.68 -0.86
C LEU A 96 6.76 -9.64 -1.13
N VAL A 97 7.84 -9.12 -1.70
CA VAL A 97 9.05 -9.89 -2.04
C VAL A 97 9.59 -10.57 -0.79
N ASP A 98 9.72 -9.82 0.29
CA ASP A 98 10.27 -10.32 1.55
C ASP A 98 9.39 -11.43 2.14
N SER A 99 8.07 -11.26 2.07
CA SER A 99 7.11 -12.27 2.54
C SER A 99 7.14 -13.54 1.68
N LEU A 100 7.27 -13.41 0.36
CA LEU A 100 7.42 -14.55 -0.56
C LEU A 100 8.75 -15.29 -0.35
N ALA A 101 9.84 -14.57 -0.07
CA ALA A 101 11.13 -15.16 0.24
C ALA A 101 11.07 -16.03 1.49
N GLN A 102 10.33 -15.60 2.53
CA GLN A 102 10.07 -16.42 3.73
C GLN A 102 9.27 -17.71 3.41
N LEU A 103 8.40 -17.63 2.39
CA LEU A 103 7.69 -18.80 1.86
C LEU A 103 8.58 -19.72 1.00
N GLY A 104 9.82 -19.33 0.69
CA GLY A 104 10.71 -20.07 -0.20
C GLY A 104 10.33 -19.93 -1.67
N LEU A 105 9.44 -18.98 -1.99
CA LEU A 105 9.04 -18.66 -3.34
C LEU A 105 9.97 -17.57 -3.86
N GLN A 106 10.68 -17.87 -4.95
CA GLN A 106 11.49 -16.87 -5.64
C GLN A 106 10.60 -16.11 -6.61
N LEU A 107 10.73 -14.78 -6.62
CA LEU A 107 10.04 -13.97 -7.61
C LEU A 107 10.59 -14.22 -9.02
N PRO A 108 9.73 -14.09 -10.05
CA PRO A 108 10.19 -14.03 -11.42
C PRO A 108 11.26 -12.94 -11.60
N GLU A 109 12.31 -13.24 -12.35
CA GLU A 109 13.49 -12.37 -12.51
C GLU A 109 13.13 -10.97 -13.05
N SER A 110 12.06 -10.87 -13.84
CA SER A 110 11.51 -9.61 -14.35
C SER A 110 11.04 -8.66 -13.23
N ILE A 111 10.44 -9.19 -12.16
CA ILE A 111 9.96 -8.41 -11.02
C ILE A 111 11.15 -8.00 -10.15
N ARG A 112 12.12 -8.91 -9.94
CA ARG A 112 13.34 -8.63 -9.20
C ARG A 112 14.13 -7.48 -9.84
N GLN A 113 14.29 -7.48 -11.16
CA GLN A 113 14.98 -6.41 -11.89
C GLN A 113 14.25 -5.06 -11.81
N PHE A 114 12.92 -5.07 -11.82
CA PHE A 114 12.12 -3.85 -11.69
C PHE A 114 12.29 -3.21 -10.30
N VAL A 115 12.28 -4.03 -9.24
CA VAL A 115 12.49 -3.59 -7.85
C VAL A 115 13.93 -3.08 -7.66
N VAL A 116 14.94 -3.80 -8.13
CA VAL A 116 16.36 -3.42 -8.01
C VAL A 116 16.65 -2.12 -8.79
N LYS A 117 16.11 -1.95 -10.00
CA LYS A 117 16.24 -0.67 -10.74
C LYS A 117 15.55 0.50 -10.03
N GLY A 118 14.36 0.27 -9.45
CA GLY A 118 13.62 1.31 -8.73
C GLY A 118 14.35 1.82 -7.48
N LEU A 119 15.13 0.95 -6.82
CA LEU A 119 15.94 1.29 -5.64
C LEU A 119 17.29 1.91 -6.01
N ASN A 120 17.96 1.42 -7.06
CA ASN A 120 19.28 1.90 -7.49
C ASN A 120 19.25 3.21 -8.30
N SER A 121 18.07 3.69 -8.72
CA SER A 121 17.93 5.04 -9.31
C SER A 121 18.16 6.19 -8.31
N LYS A 122 18.44 5.89 -7.02
CA LYS A 122 18.78 6.86 -5.98
C LYS A 122 20.27 6.87 -5.59
N SER A 123 21.14 6.17 -6.33
CA SER A 123 22.60 6.28 -6.19
C SER A 123 23.17 7.34 -7.11
#